data_AF-A0A2S9FE17-F1
#
_entry.id   AF-A0A2S9FE17-F1
#
_cell.length_a   1.000
_cell.length_b   1.000
_cell.length_c   1.000
_cell.angle_alpha   90.00
_cell.angle_beta   90.00
_cell.angle_gamma   90.00
#
_symmetry.space_group_name_H-M   'P 1'
#
loop_
_entity.id
_entity.type
_entity.pdbx_description
1 polymer ?
#
loop_
_entity_poly.entity_id
_entity_poly.type
_entity_poly.pdbx_seq_one_letter_code
_entity_poly.pdbx_strand_id
1 'polypeptide(L)'
;VLMRFYTVPTAKEARRSVVWAIALIGAFYLFTLVLGYGAAALVGPDRILSAAGGVNSAAPLLAFELGGVILLGIISAVAFATILAVVAGLTITASASFAHDVYASVMKKHQVTEDEQVRVSRITAVVLGVFAIGLGILANGQNIAFLVALAFAVAAAANLPTIVYSLYWRRFNTRGALWSMYGGLISTIVLIVFSPAVSGAKTAMIPGADFAWFPLANPGIVSIPLAFILGIVGTLTSPDDEDPKVAAEMEVRSLTGIGAEKAVAH
;
A
#
# COMPACT_ATOMS: atom_id res chain seq x y z
N VAL A 1 5.69 -8.57 1.08
CA VAL A 1 6.94 -8.39 0.28
C VAL A 1 8.18 -8.73 1.11
N LEU A 2 8.37 -8.15 2.30
CA LEU A 2 9.51 -8.45 3.19
C LEU A 2 9.66 -9.95 3.50
N MET A 3 8.56 -10.66 3.79
CA MET A 3 8.58 -12.11 4.02
C MET A 3 9.16 -12.93 2.86
N ARG A 4 9.05 -12.45 1.61
CA ARG A 4 9.62 -13.11 0.42
C ARG A 4 11.09 -12.76 0.20
N PHE A 5 11.61 -11.69 0.82
CA PHE A 5 13.04 -11.41 0.83
C PHE A 5 13.78 -12.27 1.85
N TYR A 6 13.13 -12.67 2.94
CA TYR A 6 13.70 -13.62 3.92
C TYR A 6 13.86 -15.04 3.38
N THR A 7 13.14 -15.39 2.31
CA THR A 7 13.33 -16.67 1.61
C THR A 7 14.46 -16.64 0.58
N VAL A 8 15.14 -15.49 0.39
CA VAL A 8 16.28 -15.38 -0.54
C VAL A 8 17.57 -15.81 0.18
N PRO A 9 18.35 -16.75 -0.36
CA PRO A 9 19.43 -17.41 0.37
C PRO A 9 20.63 -16.50 0.70
N THR A 10 20.81 -15.36 0.00
CA THR A 10 21.93 -14.45 0.28
C THR A 10 21.53 -12.98 0.10
N ALA A 11 22.20 -12.09 0.85
CA ALA A 11 22.03 -10.64 0.73
C ALA A 11 22.37 -10.11 -0.67
N LYS A 12 23.30 -10.75 -1.38
CA LYS A 12 23.67 -10.40 -2.75
C LYS A 12 22.53 -10.68 -3.73
N GLU A 13 21.90 -11.85 -3.64
CA GLU A 13 20.74 -12.19 -4.46
C GLU A 13 19.52 -11.32 -4.12
N ALA A 14 19.34 -10.96 -2.84
CA ALA A 14 18.29 -10.02 -2.45
C ALA A 14 18.49 -8.64 -3.11
N ARG A 15 19.72 -8.09 -3.09
CA ARG A 15 20.03 -6.83 -3.77
C ARG A 15 19.82 -6.92 -5.29
N ARG A 16 20.23 -8.03 -5.90
CA ARG A 16 20.03 -8.27 -7.34
C ARG A 16 18.54 -8.32 -7.71
N SER A 17 17.73 -8.98 -6.88
CA SER A 17 16.27 -9.03 -7.05
C SER A 17 15.66 -7.62 -6.96
N VAL A 18 16.09 -6.79 -6.02
CA VAL A 18 15.65 -5.39 -5.91
C VAL A 18 16.02 -4.59 -7.15
N VAL A 19 17.24 -4.73 -7.68
CA VAL A 19 17.65 -4.02 -8.91
C VAL A 19 16.79 -4.42 -10.10
N TRP A 20 16.52 -5.72 -10.30
CA TRP A 20 15.63 -6.18 -11.35
C TRP A 20 14.20 -5.65 -11.18
N ALA A 21 13.69 -5.65 -9.95
CA ALA A 21 12.37 -5.10 -9.67
C ALA A 21 12.29 -3.61 -10.04
N ILE A 22 13.29 -2.80 -9.64
CA ILE A 22 13.36 -1.37 -9.98
C ILE A 22 13.44 -1.17 -11.49
N ALA A 23 14.27 -1.94 -12.19
CA ALA A 23 14.41 -1.85 -13.64
C ALA A 23 13.10 -2.19 -14.37
N LEU A 24 12.41 -3.26 -13.95
CA LEU A 24 11.12 -3.66 -14.52
C LEU A 24 10.02 -2.62 -14.25
N ILE A 25 9.97 -2.07 -13.03
CA ILE A 25 9.03 -1.00 -12.68
C ILE A 25 9.30 0.27 -13.51
N GLY A 26 10.57 0.65 -13.65
CA GLY A 26 10.97 1.79 -14.48
C GLY A 26 10.57 1.60 -15.94
N ALA A 27 10.88 0.44 -16.51
CA ALA A 27 10.49 0.10 -17.88
C ALA A 27 8.96 0.10 -18.05
N PHE A 28 8.21 -0.45 -17.09
CA PHE A 28 6.76 -0.41 -17.09
C PHE A 28 6.22 1.03 -17.16
N TYR A 29 6.71 1.93 -16.31
CA TYR A 29 6.26 3.33 -16.33
C TYR A 29 6.57 4.03 -17.66
N LEU A 30 7.71 3.75 -18.27
CA LEU A 30 8.02 4.26 -19.61
C LEU A 30 7.02 3.74 -20.66
N PHE A 31 6.67 2.46 -20.61
CA PHE A 31 5.66 1.89 -21.51
C PHE A 31 4.27 2.47 -21.27
N THR A 32 3.88 2.77 -20.02
CA THR A 32 2.57 3.39 -19.75
C THR A 32 2.40 4.75 -20.43
N LEU A 33 3.47 5.54 -20.55
CA LEU A 33 3.43 6.81 -21.27
C LEU A 33 3.17 6.59 -22.76
N VAL A 34 3.92 5.67 -23.38
CA VAL A 34 3.75 5.33 -24.80
C VAL A 34 2.33 4.82 -25.06
N LEU A 35 1.81 3.97 -24.17
CA LEU A 35 0.49 3.39 -24.30
C LEU A 35 -0.62 4.43 -24.11
N GLY A 36 -0.47 5.35 -23.16
CA GLY A 36 -1.42 6.44 -22.93
C GLY A 36 -1.49 7.43 -24.09
N TYR A 37 -0.35 7.93 -24.56
CA TYR A 37 -0.31 8.83 -25.71
C TYR A 37 -0.70 8.12 -27.01
N GLY A 38 -0.31 6.86 -27.18
CA GLY A 38 -0.70 6.04 -28.32
C GLY A 38 -2.21 5.81 -28.37
N ALA A 39 -2.84 5.52 -27.23
CA ALA A 39 -4.30 5.43 -27.12
C ALA A 39 -4.98 6.75 -27.46
N ALA A 40 -4.48 7.88 -26.93
CA ALA A 40 -5.03 9.19 -27.25
C ALA A 40 -4.93 9.54 -28.75
N ALA A 41 -3.83 9.17 -29.40
CA ALA A 41 -3.59 9.46 -30.82
C ALA A 41 -4.40 8.55 -31.77
N LEU A 42 -4.53 7.26 -31.46
CA LEU A 42 -5.16 6.27 -32.36
C LEU A 42 -6.65 6.08 -32.09
N VAL A 43 -7.07 6.10 -30.82
CA VAL A 43 -8.49 5.89 -30.44
C VAL A 43 -9.24 7.21 -30.36
N GLY A 44 -8.54 8.28 -29.97
CA GLY A 44 -9.11 9.60 -29.74
C GLY A 44 -9.64 9.81 -28.31
N PRO A 45 -9.44 11.00 -27.70
CA PRO A 45 -9.83 11.27 -26.32
C PRO A 45 -11.33 11.18 -26.08
N ASP A 46 -12.16 11.63 -27.03
CA ASP A 46 -13.62 11.62 -26.88
C ASP A 46 -14.19 10.21 -26.77
N ARG A 47 -13.64 9.27 -27.55
CA ARG A 47 -14.04 7.85 -27.54
C ARG A 47 -13.61 7.16 -26.24
N ILE A 48 -12.46 7.55 -25.68
CA ILE A 48 -11.98 7.02 -24.39
C ILE A 48 -12.85 7.55 -23.24
N LEU A 49 -13.10 8.86 -23.20
CA LEU A 49 -13.85 9.49 -22.11
C LEU A 49 -15.34 9.11 -22.11
N SER A 50 -15.91 8.81 -23.27
CA SER A 50 -17.31 8.34 -23.39
C SER A 50 -17.48 6.84 -23.10
N ALA A 51 -16.40 6.07 -22.98
CA ALA A 51 -16.48 4.65 -22.65
C ALA A 51 -16.85 4.44 -21.16
N ALA A 52 -17.49 3.31 -20.85
CA ALA A 52 -17.96 3.01 -19.49
C ALA A 52 -16.85 3.05 -18.41
N GLY A 53 -15.59 2.74 -18.77
CA GLY A 53 -14.44 2.81 -17.86
C GLY A 53 -13.66 4.14 -17.94
N GLY A 54 -14.11 5.10 -18.75
CA GLY A 54 -13.45 6.37 -18.98
C GLY A 54 -11.97 6.21 -19.34
N VAL A 55 -11.10 6.95 -18.64
CA VAL A 55 -9.65 6.89 -18.83
C VAL A 55 -9.06 5.48 -18.66
N ASN A 56 -9.68 4.59 -17.86
CA ASN A 56 -9.21 3.23 -17.67
C ASN A 56 -9.52 2.32 -18.86
N SER A 57 -10.41 2.74 -19.76
CA SER A 57 -10.71 2.04 -21.01
C SER A 57 -9.68 2.30 -22.11
N ALA A 58 -8.71 3.18 -21.91
CA ALA A 58 -7.72 3.53 -22.92
C ALA A 58 -6.95 2.32 -23.46
N ALA A 59 -6.45 1.45 -22.58
CA ALA A 59 -5.67 0.26 -22.98
C ALA A 59 -6.52 -0.80 -23.70
N PRO A 60 -7.71 -1.21 -23.19
CA PRO A 60 -8.62 -2.10 -23.93
C PRO A 60 -9.06 -1.54 -25.29
N LEU A 61 -9.38 -0.24 -25.37
CA LEU A 61 -9.79 0.38 -26.63
C LEU A 61 -8.64 0.45 -27.64
N LEU A 62 -7.42 0.74 -27.18
CA LEU A 62 -6.23 0.68 -28.04
C LEU A 62 -5.98 -0.74 -28.55
N ALA A 63 -6.14 -1.75 -27.70
CA ALA A 63 -6.03 -3.16 -28.10
C ALA A 63 -7.08 -3.53 -29.17
N PHE A 64 -8.31 -3.03 -29.02
CA PHE A 64 -9.36 -3.20 -30.02
C PHE A 64 -9.02 -2.51 -31.35
N GLU A 65 -8.49 -1.28 -31.30
CA GLU A 65 -8.12 -0.52 -32.49
C GLU A 65 -6.96 -1.19 -33.26
N LEU A 66 -5.99 -1.76 -32.55
CA LEU A 66 -4.80 -2.37 -33.17
C LEU A 66 -5.02 -3.80 -33.67
N GLY A 67 -5.85 -4.59 -32.98
CA GLY A 67 -5.95 -6.04 -33.23
C GLY A 67 -7.36 -6.61 -33.12
N GLY A 68 -8.38 -5.74 -33.12
CA GLY A 68 -9.79 -6.11 -33.10
C GLY A 68 -10.20 -6.90 -31.86
N VAL A 69 -11.26 -7.69 -32.02
CA VAL A 69 -11.88 -8.47 -30.93
C VAL A 69 -10.93 -9.50 -30.32
N ILE A 70 -9.99 -10.05 -31.10
CA ILE A 70 -9.04 -11.07 -30.64
C ILE A 70 -8.06 -10.45 -29.64
N LEU A 71 -7.42 -9.35 -30.02
CA LEU A 71 -6.45 -8.69 -29.15
C LEU A 71 -7.13 -8.08 -27.91
N LEU A 72 -8.32 -7.50 -28.07
CA LEU A 72 -9.15 -7.07 -26.95
C LEU A 72 -9.44 -8.22 -25.97
N GLY A 73 -9.85 -9.38 -26.49
CA GLY A 73 -10.14 -10.57 -25.69
C GLY A 73 -8.93 -11.06 -24.91
N ILE A 74 -7.76 -11.13 -25.55
CA ILE A 74 -6.50 -11.53 -24.91
C ILE A 74 -6.11 -10.55 -23.79
N ILE A 75 -6.09 -9.25 -24.08
CA ILE A 75 -5.73 -8.23 -23.09
C ILE A 75 -6.73 -8.21 -21.93
N SER A 76 -8.03 -8.38 -22.21
CA SER A 76 -9.06 -8.45 -21.17
C SER A 76 -8.88 -9.68 -20.27
N ALA A 77 -8.57 -10.84 -20.86
CA ALA A 77 -8.30 -12.07 -20.10
C ALA A 77 -7.06 -11.92 -19.21
N VAL A 78 -5.97 -11.35 -19.72
CA VAL A 78 -4.75 -11.07 -18.94
C VAL A 78 -5.03 -10.06 -17.82
N ALA A 79 -5.76 -8.98 -18.11
CA ALA A 79 -6.13 -8.00 -17.10
C ALA A 79 -6.99 -8.63 -15.99
N PHE A 80 -7.98 -9.46 -16.35
CA PHE A 80 -8.81 -10.16 -15.39
C PHE A 80 -8.00 -11.14 -14.53
N ALA A 81 -7.14 -11.95 -15.15
CA ALA A 81 -6.30 -12.91 -14.43
C ALA A 81 -5.33 -12.20 -13.47
N THR A 82 -4.74 -11.08 -13.87
CA THR A 82 -3.82 -10.31 -13.02
C THR A 82 -4.53 -9.64 -11.86
N ILE A 83 -5.74 -9.07 -12.07
CA ILE A 83 -6.57 -8.52 -10.99
C ILE A 83 -6.90 -9.61 -9.97
N LEU A 84 -7.38 -10.78 -10.41
CA LEU A 84 -7.70 -11.88 -9.51
C LEU A 84 -6.47 -12.37 -8.73
N ALA A 85 -5.31 -12.49 -9.38
CA ALA A 85 -4.08 -12.90 -8.73
C ALA A 85 -3.64 -11.91 -7.64
N VAL A 86 -3.71 -10.60 -7.92
CA VAL A 86 -3.35 -9.55 -6.95
C VAL A 86 -4.34 -9.51 -5.79
N VAL A 87 -5.65 -9.54 -6.08
CA VAL A 87 -6.71 -9.53 -5.04
C VAL A 87 -6.57 -10.74 -4.13
N ALA A 88 -6.38 -11.94 -4.68
CA ALA A 88 -6.17 -13.15 -3.88
C ALA A 88 -4.91 -13.03 -3.01
N GLY A 89 -3.79 -12.56 -3.58
CA GLY A 89 -2.54 -12.38 -2.84
C GLY A 89 -2.66 -11.38 -1.69
N LEU A 90 -3.30 -10.23 -1.92
CA LEU A 90 -3.55 -9.21 -0.88
C LEU A 90 -4.50 -9.72 0.19
N THR A 91 -5.56 -10.44 -0.20
CA THR A 91 -6.56 -10.99 0.72
C THR A 91 -5.93 -12.03 1.65
N ILE A 92 -5.16 -12.97 1.11
CA ILE A 92 -4.46 -14.00 1.90
C ILE A 92 -3.47 -13.35 2.87
N THR A 93 -2.72 -12.35 2.39
CA THR A 93 -1.74 -11.66 3.24
C THR A 93 -2.44 -10.92 4.37
N ALA A 94 -3.51 -10.18 4.07
CA ALA A 94 -4.27 -9.44 5.07
C ALA A 94 -4.95 -10.37 6.10
N SER A 95 -5.53 -11.48 5.64
CA SER A 95 -6.19 -12.44 6.53
C SER A 95 -5.20 -13.20 7.40
N ALA A 96 -4.02 -13.53 6.87
CA ALA A 96 -2.93 -14.14 7.64
C ALA A 96 -2.38 -13.18 8.69
N SER A 97 -2.11 -11.92 8.33
CA SER A 97 -1.70 -10.88 9.28
C SER A 97 -2.74 -10.68 10.37
N PHE A 98 -4.03 -10.63 10.05
CA PHE A 98 -5.07 -10.51 11.08
C PHE A 98 -5.11 -11.73 12.02
N ALA A 99 -5.04 -12.95 11.46
CA ALA A 99 -5.07 -14.17 12.26
C ALA A 99 -3.87 -14.27 13.21
N HIS A 100 -2.69 -13.82 12.78
CA HIS A 100 -1.48 -13.85 13.58
C HIS A 100 -1.39 -12.66 14.55
N ASP A 101 -1.51 -11.43 14.04
CA ASP A 101 -1.22 -10.20 14.78
C ASP A 101 -2.37 -9.79 15.70
N VAL A 102 -3.62 -9.99 15.29
CA VAL A 102 -4.80 -9.60 16.08
C VAL A 102 -5.34 -10.79 16.86
N TYR A 103 -5.66 -11.88 16.18
CA TYR A 103 -6.31 -13.01 16.85
C TYR A 103 -5.34 -13.79 17.75
N ALA A 104 -4.23 -14.29 17.21
CA ALA A 104 -3.30 -15.11 17.97
C ALA A 104 -2.54 -14.29 19.03
N SER A 105 -1.90 -13.19 18.63
CA SER A 105 -1.09 -12.37 19.54
C SER A 105 -1.94 -11.58 20.56
N VAL A 106 -2.90 -10.78 20.09
CA VAL A 106 -3.64 -9.85 20.97
C VAL A 106 -4.82 -10.52 21.70
N MET A 107 -5.67 -11.28 21.00
CA MET A 107 -6.88 -11.86 21.61
C MET A 107 -6.60 -13.14 22.40
N LYS A 108 -5.69 -13.99 21.91
CA LYS A 108 -5.44 -15.33 22.46
C LYS A 108 -4.06 -15.49 23.10
N LYS A 109 -3.22 -14.45 23.13
CA LYS A 109 -1.90 -14.47 23.78
C LYS A 109 -1.04 -15.68 23.39
N HIS A 110 -1.01 -16.01 22.09
CA HIS A 110 -0.29 -17.13 21.49
C HIS A 110 -0.79 -18.54 21.89
N GLN A 111 -1.98 -18.66 22.46
CA GLN A 111 -2.63 -19.95 22.75
C GLN A 111 -3.67 -20.28 21.66
N VAL A 112 -3.20 -20.55 20.45
CA VAL A 112 -4.06 -20.89 19.29
C VAL A 112 -3.49 -22.11 18.59
N THR A 113 -4.35 -23.07 18.23
CA THR A 113 -3.95 -24.23 17.42
C THR A 113 -3.87 -23.85 15.94
N GLU A 114 -3.06 -24.54 15.15
CA GLU A 114 -2.93 -24.28 13.71
C GLU A 114 -4.29 -24.35 12.99
N ASP A 115 -5.13 -25.33 13.35
CA ASP A 115 -6.47 -25.50 12.79
C ASP A 115 -7.39 -24.30 13.07
N GLU A 116 -7.33 -23.75 14.29
CA GLU A 116 -8.08 -22.55 14.65
C GLU A 116 -7.57 -21.34 13.87
N GLN A 117 -6.26 -21.19 13.72
CA GLN A 117 -5.65 -20.08 12.99
C GLN A 117 -6.01 -20.10 11.50
N VAL A 118 -5.98 -21.29 10.87
CA VAL A 118 -6.41 -21.47 9.47
C VAL A 118 -7.89 -21.14 9.31
N ARG A 119 -8.74 -21.58 10.25
CA ARG A 119 -10.18 -21.28 10.23
C ARG A 119 -10.44 -19.78 10.33
N VAL A 120 -9.78 -19.08 11.27
CA VAL A 120 -9.91 -17.63 11.44
C VAL A 120 -9.40 -16.88 10.21
N SER A 121 -8.26 -17.29 9.64
CA SER A 121 -7.75 -16.70 8.40
C SER A 121 -8.75 -16.83 7.25
N ARG A 122 -9.37 -18.00 7.07
CA ARG A 122 -10.38 -18.22 6.02
C ARG A 122 -11.64 -17.36 6.22
N ILE A 123 -12.15 -17.28 7.45
CA ILE A 123 -13.30 -16.42 7.77
C ILE A 123 -12.95 -14.95 7.51
N THR A 124 -11.78 -14.52 7.97
CA THR A 124 -11.30 -13.14 7.79
C THR A 124 -11.16 -12.79 6.32
N ALA A 125 -10.66 -13.71 5.49
CA ALA A 125 -10.57 -13.52 4.04
C ALA A 125 -11.95 -13.28 3.39
N VAL A 126 -12.97 -14.05 3.79
CA VAL A 126 -14.34 -13.87 3.29
C VAL A 126 -14.92 -12.53 3.74
N VAL A 127 -14.76 -12.17 5.01
CA VAL A 127 -15.24 -10.90 5.57
C VAL A 127 -14.58 -9.72 4.87
N LEU A 128 -13.24 -9.71 4.75
CA LEU A 128 -12.49 -8.70 4.00
C LEU A 128 -12.94 -8.60 2.54
N GLY A 129 -13.19 -9.75 1.89
CA GLY A 129 -13.69 -9.78 0.51
C GLY A 129 -15.05 -9.12 0.37
N VAL A 130 -16.01 -9.44 1.25
CA VAL A 130 -17.35 -8.83 1.24
C VAL A 130 -17.27 -7.31 1.49
N PHE A 131 -16.46 -6.89 2.47
CA PHE A 131 -16.25 -5.46 2.74
C PHE A 131 -15.59 -4.75 1.55
N ALA A 132 -14.57 -5.35 0.94
CA ALA A 132 -13.88 -4.77 -0.22
C ALA A 132 -14.82 -4.63 -1.43
N ILE A 133 -15.70 -5.61 -1.68
CA ILE A 133 -16.72 -5.52 -2.72
C ILE A 133 -17.70 -4.38 -2.42
N GLY A 134 -18.20 -4.29 -1.18
CA GLY A 134 -19.11 -3.22 -0.77
C GLY A 134 -18.49 -1.83 -0.94
N LEU A 135 -17.25 -1.64 -0.48
CA LEU A 135 -16.51 -0.39 -0.66
C LEU A 135 -16.21 -0.09 -2.13
N GLY A 136 -15.92 -1.12 -2.94
CA GLY A 136 -15.72 -0.98 -4.38
C GLY A 136 -16.97 -0.49 -5.12
N ILE A 137 -18.15 -0.99 -4.73
CA ILE A 137 -19.44 -0.52 -5.27
C ILE A 137 -19.68 0.94 -4.86
N LEU A 138 -19.43 1.31 -3.61
CA LEU A 138 -19.57 2.69 -3.13
C LEU A 138 -18.57 3.66 -3.79
N ALA A 139 -17.39 3.17 -4.14
CA ALA A 139 -16.36 3.92 -4.85
C ALA A 139 -16.59 3.98 -6.37
N ASN A 140 -17.67 3.38 -6.90
CA ASN A 140 -17.97 3.43 -8.32
C ASN A 140 -18.17 4.89 -8.80
N GLY A 141 -17.58 5.22 -9.94
CA GLY A 141 -17.59 6.59 -10.48
C GLY A 141 -16.52 7.53 -9.90
N GLN A 142 -15.78 7.11 -8.88
CA GLN A 142 -14.64 7.86 -8.37
C GLN A 142 -13.38 7.63 -9.21
N ASN A 143 -12.48 8.61 -9.22
CA ASN A 143 -11.20 8.47 -9.90
C ASN A 143 -10.31 7.45 -9.16
N ILE A 144 -10.09 6.30 -9.79
CA ILE A 144 -9.30 5.20 -9.21
C ILE A 144 -7.85 5.64 -8.94
N ALA A 145 -7.25 6.46 -9.81
CA ALA A 145 -5.89 6.96 -9.60
C ALA A 145 -5.80 7.82 -8.32
N PHE A 146 -6.84 8.59 -8.03
CA PHE A 146 -6.94 9.34 -6.79
C PHE A 146 -7.04 8.40 -5.57
N LEU A 147 -7.95 7.43 -5.58
CA LEU A 147 -8.11 6.46 -4.49
C LEU A 147 -6.82 5.67 -4.19
N VAL A 148 -6.08 5.33 -5.25
CA VAL A 148 -4.79 4.64 -5.12
C VAL A 148 -3.74 5.57 -4.52
N ALA A 149 -3.60 6.80 -5.05
CA ALA A 149 -2.66 7.79 -4.51
C ALA A 149 -2.93 8.08 -3.02
N LEU A 150 -4.21 8.10 -2.63
CA LEU A 150 -4.67 8.26 -1.27
C LEU A 150 -4.17 7.15 -0.34
N ALA A 151 -4.40 5.89 -0.74
CA ALA A 151 -3.97 4.73 0.02
C ALA A 151 -2.45 4.71 0.19
N PHE A 152 -1.71 5.07 -0.86
CA PHE A 152 -0.25 5.19 -0.80
C PHE A 152 0.21 6.31 0.14
N ALA A 153 -0.44 7.48 0.11
CA ALA A 153 -0.08 8.59 0.99
C ALA A 153 -0.27 8.21 2.48
N VAL A 154 -1.39 7.57 2.82
CA VAL A 154 -1.66 7.07 4.17
C VAL A 154 -0.64 6.03 4.59
N ALA A 155 -0.39 5.03 3.74
CA ALA A 155 0.56 3.96 4.03
C ALA A 155 1.99 4.50 4.19
N ALA A 156 2.40 5.46 3.35
CA ALA A 156 3.71 6.08 3.43
C ALA A 156 3.85 6.91 4.71
N ALA A 157 2.86 7.75 5.05
CA ALA A 157 2.93 8.60 6.24
C ALA A 157 2.97 7.79 7.55
N ALA A 158 2.22 6.69 7.65
CA ALA A 158 2.19 5.87 8.85
C ALA A 158 3.42 4.95 9.00
N ASN A 159 3.81 4.27 7.91
CA ASN A 159 4.79 3.17 8.01
C ASN A 159 6.23 3.62 7.74
N LEU A 160 6.45 4.49 6.76
CA LEU A 160 7.80 4.80 6.28
C LEU A 160 8.67 5.46 7.36
N PRO A 161 8.24 6.50 8.08
CA PRO A 161 9.08 7.12 9.12
C PRO A 161 9.40 6.14 10.25
N THR A 162 8.40 5.37 10.68
CA THR A 162 8.52 4.39 11.78
C THR A 162 9.51 3.28 11.43
N ILE A 163 9.44 2.74 10.21
CA ILE A 163 10.40 1.73 9.74
C ILE A 163 11.80 2.33 9.64
N VAL A 164 11.96 3.51 9.04
CA VAL A 164 13.26 4.17 8.91
C VAL A 164 13.90 4.40 10.28
N TYR A 165 13.15 4.95 11.24
CA TYR A 165 13.68 5.18 12.57
C TYR A 165 14.01 3.90 13.32
N SER A 166 13.16 2.87 13.24
CA SER A 166 13.45 1.57 13.87
C SER A 166 14.73 0.91 13.38
N LEU A 167 15.15 1.17 12.12
CA LEU A 167 16.34 0.58 11.53
C LEU A 167 17.61 1.42 11.74
N TYR A 168 17.48 2.75 11.74
CA TYR A 168 18.63 3.65 11.71
C TYR A 168 18.79 4.55 12.93
N TRP A 169 17.75 4.69 13.76
CA TRP A 169 17.79 5.56 14.93
C TRP A 169 17.72 4.75 16.23
N ARG A 170 18.89 4.53 16.81
CA ARG A 170 19.08 3.70 18.01
C ARG A 170 18.25 4.12 19.24
N ARG A 171 17.82 5.38 19.33
CA ARG A 171 16.99 5.89 20.46
C ARG A 171 15.50 5.79 20.20
N PHE A 172 15.07 5.25 19.07
CA PHE A 172 13.67 5.26 18.66
C PHE A 172 12.83 4.30 19.49
N ASN A 173 11.94 4.87 20.31
CA ASN A 173 11.12 4.13 21.27
C ASN A 173 9.65 3.98 20.82
N THR A 174 8.88 3.21 21.60
CA THR A 174 7.46 2.95 21.34
C THR A 174 6.63 4.24 21.26
N ARG A 175 6.91 5.24 22.10
CA ARG A 175 6.18 6.51 22.08
C ARG A 175 6.42 7.27 20.77
N GLY A 176 7.66 7.34 20.31
CA GLY A 176 8.02 7.89 19.01
C GLY A 176 7.32 7.16 17.86
N ALA A 177 7.27 5.82 17.91
CA ALA A 177 6.56 5.01 16.93
C ALA A 177 5.06 5.31 16.88
N LEU A 178 4.38 5.37 18.03
CA LEU A 178 2.96 5.70 18.09
C LEU A 178 2.66 7.12 17.60
N TRP A 179 3.49 8.11 17.97
CA TRP A 179 3.33 9.50 17.53
C TRP A 179 3.53 9.66 16.03
N SER A 180 4.54 8.98 15.47
CA SER A 180 4.76 8.92 14.03
C SER A 180 3.56 8.28 13.30
N MET A 181 3.13 7.10 13.73
CA MET A 181 2.04 6.36 13.08
C MET A 181 0.69 7.08 13.17
N TYR A 182 0.25 7.44 14.39
CA TYR A 182 -1.03 8.12 14.57
C TYR A 182 -0.99 9.55 14.02
N GLY A 183 0.12 10.26 14.22
CA GLY A 183 0.31 11.61 13.68
C GLY A 183 0.28 11.63 12.16
N GLY A 184 0.99 10.70 11.51
CA GLY A 184 0.94 10.50 10.08
C GLY A 184 -0.46 10.17 9.60
N LEU A 185 -1.09 9.14 10.17
CA LEU A 185 -2.45 8.72 9.79
C LEU A 185 -3.49 9.84 9.94
N ILE A 186 -3.55 10.46 11.12
CA ILE A 186 -4.53 11.51 11.43
C ILE A 186 -4.28 12.73 10.53
N SER A 187 -3.04 13.18 10.40
CA SER A 187 -2.73 14.33 9.56
C SER A 187 -3.05 14.06 8.09
N THR A 188 -2.73 12.88 7.56
CA THR A 188 -3.09 12.50 6.20
C THR A 188 -4.61 12.55 6.03
N ILE A 189 -5.38 11.88 6.91
CA ILE A 189 -6.85 11.86 6.82
C ILE A 189 -7.45 13.28 6.89
N VAL A 190 -7.01 14.09 7.84
CA VAL A 190 -7.48 15.48 7.99
C VAL A 190 -7.19 16.28 6.73
N LEU A 191 -5.95 16.27 6.24
CA LEU A 191 -5.56 17.01 5.05
C LEU A 191 -6.34 16.56 3.80
N ILE A 192 -6.68 15.27 3.68
CA ILE A 192 -7.50 14.73 2.60
C ILE A 192 -8.91 15.27 2.66
N VAL A 193 -9.55 15.16 3.82
CA VAL A 193 -10.95 15.59 4.01
C VAL A 193 -11.09 17.05 3.60
N PHE A 194 -10.09 17.86 3.91
CA PHE A 194 -10.06 19.28 3.57
C PHE A 194 -9.29 19.62 2.28
N SER A 195 -9.03 18.63 1.42
CA SER A 195 -8.37 18.84 0.13
C SER A 195 -9.36 19.04 -1.01
N PRO A 196 -8.92 19.53 -2.18
CA PRO A 196 -9.76 19.70 -3.36
C PRO A 196 -10.28 18.36 -3.89
N ALA A 197 -9.72 17.25 -3.42
CA ALA A 197 -10.14 15.92 -3.84
C ALA A 197 -11.46 15.48 -3.21
N VAL A 198 -11.81 16.00 -2.04
CA VAL A 198 -13.07 15.68 -1.35
C VAL A 198 -14.14 16.75 -1.60
N SER A 199 -13.76 18.03 -1.65
CA SER A 199 -14.68 19.16 -1.85
C SER A 199 -14.05 20.23 -2.76
N GLY A 200 -14.85 21.11 -3.37
CA GLY A 200 -14.36 22.28 -4.13
C GLY A 200 -13.86 22.05 -5.57
N ALA A 201 -13.41 20.85 -5.96
CA ALA A 201 -13.02 20.57 -7.36
C ALA A 201 -14.16 20.03 -8.23
N LYS A 202 -14.05 20.19 -9.56
CA LYS A 202 -15.00 19.59 -10.54
C LYS A 202 -15.04 18.06 -10.49
N THR A 203 -13.99 17.44 -9.99
CA THR A 203 -13.86 15.98 -9.82
C THR A 203 -13.87 15.59 -8.33
N ALA A 204 -14.38 16.46 -7.46
CA ALA A 204 -14.42 16.20 -6.03
C ALA A 204 -15.39 15.07 -5.69
N MET A 205 -15.08 14.33 -4.63
CA MET A 205 -15.91 13.22 -4.15
C MET A 205 -17.32 13.69 -3.74
N ILE A 206 -17.45 14.91 -3.21
CA ILE A 206 -18.73 15.52 -2.83
C ILE A 206 -19.00 16.76 -3.72
N PRO A 207 -19.80 16.63 -4.78
CA PRO A 207 -20.17 17.76 -5.62
C PRO A 207 -21.00 18.80 -4.86
N GLY A 208 -20.67 20.09 -4.99
CA GLY A 208 -21.47 21.19 -4.45
C GLY A 208 -21.16 21.64 -3.02
N ALA A 209 -20.24 20.97 -2.32
CA ALA A 209 -19.67 21.44 -1.06
C ALA A 209 -18.27 22.02 -1.31
N ASP A 210 -17.94 23.14 -0.66
CA ASP A 210 -16.60 23.75 -0.70
C ASP A 210 -16.13 24.05 0.72
N PHE A 211 -15.34 23.13 1.26
CA PHE A 211 -14.67 23.27 2.55
C PHE A 211 -13.17 22.96 2.41
N ALA A 212 -12.64 23.02 1.19
CA ALA A 212 -11.25 22.71 0.90
C ALA A 212 -10.35 23.89 1.26
N TRP A 213 -9.78 23.88 2.48
CA TRP A 213 -8.78 24.88 2.88
C TRP A 213 -7.34 24.46 2.54
N PHE A 214 -7.11 23.16 2.33
CA PHE A 214 -5.81 22.65 1.92
C PHE A 214 -5.74 22.61 0.39
N PRO A 215 -4.74 23.24 -0.25
CA PRO A 215 -4.74 23.43 -1.71
C PRO A 215 -4.27 22.20 -2.50
N LEU A 216 -3.69 21.18 -1.86
CA LEU A 216 -3.08 20.05 -2.55
C LEU A 216 -4.00 18.83 -2.53
N ALA A 217 -4.22 18.23 -3.70
CA ALA A 217 -4.97 16.98 -3.83
C ALA A 217 -4.22 15.77 -3.25
N ASN A 218 -2.88 15.84 -3.17
CA ASN A 218 -2.06 14.81 -2.54
C ASN A 218 -1.47 15.33 -1.22
N PRO A 219 -1.93 14.82 -0.05
CA PRO A 219 -1.47 15.25 1.26
C PRO A 219 -0.07 14.73 1.63
N GLY A 220 0.49 13.80 0.84
CA GLY A 220 1.72 13.08 1.18
C GLY A 220 2.92 14.01 1.39
N ILE A 221 3.00 15.11 0.64
CA ILE A 221 4.09 16.08 0.75
C ILE A 221 4.14 16.79 2.11
N VAL A 222 3.01 16.89 2.82
CA VAL A 222 2.93 17.50 4.15
C VAL A 222 2.87 16.44 5.24
N SER A 223 2.02 15.43 5.08
CA SER A 223 1.79 14.41 6.09
C SER A 223 2.99 13.50 6.33
N ILE A 224 3.78 13.15 5.30
CA ILE A 224 4.98 12.32 5.48
C ILE A 224 6.04 13.06 6.30
N PRO A 225 6.47 14.29 5.95
CA PRO A 225 7.41 15.04 6.81
C PRO A 225 6.87 15.29 8.21
N LEU A 226 5.57 15.57 8.36
CA LEU A 226 4.96 15.76 9.66
C LEU A 226 5.05 14.49 10.53
N ALA A 227 4.83 13.31 9.94
CA ALA A 227 4.99 12.03 10.64
C ALA A 227 6.44 11.80 11.11
N PHE A 228 7.44 12.16 10.28
CA PHE A 228 8.85 12.16 10.70
C PHE A 228 9.08 13.09 11.91
N ILE A 229 8.58 14.32 11.84
CA ILE A 229 8.72 15.31 12.94
C ILE A 229 8.07 14.80 14.23
N LEU A 230 6.84 14.27 14.14
CA LEU A 230 6.13 13.72 15.29
C LEU A 230 6.84 12.49 15.87
N GLY A 231 7.47 11.66 15.03
CA GLY A 231 8.35 10.58 15.47
C GLY A 231 9.55 11.11 16.28
N ILE A 232 10.20 12.18 15.81
CA ILE A 232 11.31 12.81 16.53
C ILE A 232 10.85 13.36 17.88
N VAL A 233 9.78 14.15 17.89
CA VAL A 233 9.25 14.78 19.10
C VAL A 233 8.79 13.71 20.11
N GLY A 234 8.05 12.70 19.66
CA GLY A 234 7.60 11.61 20.52
C GLY A 234 8.75 10.82 21.14
N THR A 235 9.83 10.64 20.38
CA THR A 235 11.04 9.96 20.86
C THR A 235 11.79 10.79 21.90
N LEU A 236 12.05 12.07 21.61
CA LEU A 236 12.82 12.98 22.47
C LEU A 236 12.09 13.38 23.74
N THR A 237 10.76 13.37 23.73
CA THR A 237 9.92 13.68 24.91
C THR A 237 9.59 12.45 25.74
N SER A 238 10.04 11.26 25.33
CA SER A 238 9.88 10.07 26.14
C SER A 238 10.88 10.07 27.30
N PRO A 239 10.44 9.81 28.54
CA PRO A 239 11.34 9.58 29.66
C PRO A 239 12.01 8.19 29.61
N ASP A 240 11.67 7.35 28.62
CA ASP A 240 12.25 6.02 28.45
C ASP A 240 13.72 6.09 28.02
N ASP A 241 14.64 5.92 28.98
CA ASP A 241 15.97 5.38 28.71
C ASP A 241 15.80 3.88 28.40
N GLU A 242 15.83 3.50 27.12
CA GLU A 242 15.86 2.09 26.71
C GLU A 242 16.96 1.34 27.46
N ASP A 243 16.64 0.14 27.98
CA ASP A 243 17.63 -0.71 28.65
C ASP A 243 18.81 -0.96 27.68
N PRO A 244 20.03 -0.48 28.01
CA PRO A 244 21.19 -0.57 27.13
C PRO A 244 21.48 -1.99 26.65
N LYS A 245 21.09 -3.00 27.44
CA LYS A 245 21.25 -4.42 27.10
C LYS A 245 20.32 -4.85 25.97
N VAL A 246 19.06 -4.43 26.00
CA VAL A 246 18.07 -4.76 24.97
C VAL A 246 18.42 -4.04 23.67
N ALA A 247 18.86 -2.79 23.76
CA ALA A 247 19.33 -2.04 22.58
C ALA A 247 20.57 -2.68 21.94
N ALA A 248 21.55 -3.11 22.74
CA ALA A 248 22.74 -3.81 22.24
C ALA A 248 22.40 -5.18 21.64
N GLU A 249 21.48 -5.93 22.25
CA GLU A 249 21.01 -7.20 21.71
C GLU A 249 20.29 -7.00 20.35
N MET A 250 19.40 -6.02 20.26
CA MET A 250 18.70 -5.68 19.00
C MET A 250 19.66 -5.21 17.90
N GLU A 251 20.70 -4.46 18.25
CA GLU A 251 21.76 -4.01 17.33
C GLU A 251 22.57 -5.21 16.80
N VAL A 252 22.95 -6.16 17.67
CA VAL A 252 23.61 -7.39 17.23
C VAL A 252 22.68 -8.19 16.33
N ARG A 253 21.41 -8.41 16.72
CA ARG A 253 20.45 -9.18 15.92
C ARG A 253 20.17 -8.54 14.56
N SER A 254 20.06 -7.22 14.46
CA SER A 254 19.81 -6.52 13.20
C SER A 254 21.02 -6.57 12.25
N LEU A 255 22.25 -6.44 12.77
CA LEU A 255 23.48 -6.45 11.97
C LEU A 255 23.93 -7.85 11.58
N THR A 256 23.67 -8.85 12.41
CA THR A 256 24.14 -10.23 12.21
C THR A 256 23.07 -11.19 11.72
N GLY A 257 21.79 -10.83 11.84
CA GLY A 257 20.66 -11.71 11.56
C GLY A 257 20.46 -12.82 12.60
N ILE A 258 21.15 -12.77 13.75
CA ILE A 258 20.96 -13.73 14.84
C ILE A 258 19.51 -13.67 15.32
N GLY A 259 18.80 -14.81 15.31
CA GLY A 259 17.40 -14.90 15.71
C GLY A 259 16.39 -14.59 14.60
N ALA A 260 16.80 -14.26 13.37
CA ALA A 260 15.92 -14.38 12.22
C ALA A 260 15.54 -15.85 12.08
N GLU A 261 14.24 -16.17 12.11
CA GLU A 261 13.73 -17.54 12.03
C GLU A 261 14.45 -18.30 10.91
N LYS A 262 15.09 -19.42 11.28
CA LYS A 262 15.61 -20.35 10.28
C LYS A 262 14.42 -20.79 9.43
N ALA A 263 14.59 -20.79 8.11
CA ALA A 263 13.62 -21.32 7.18
C ALA A 263 13.20 -22.72 7.68
N VAL A 264 11.97 -22.82 8.17
CA VAL A 264 11.35 -24.11 8.45
C VAL A 264 11.22 -24.78 7.10
N ALA A 265 11.92 -25.90 6.92
CA ALA A 265 11.73 -26.72 5.74
C ALA A 265 10.30 -27.25 5.80
N HIS A 266 9.43 -26.71 4.95
CA HIS A 266 8.13 -27.30 4.64
C HIS A 266 8.32 -28.43 3.63
#